data_AF-A0A6N8QKG1-F1
#
_entry.id   AF-A0A6N8QKG1-F1
#
_cell.length_a   1.000
_cell.length_b   1.000
_cell.length_c   1.000
_cell.angle_alpha   90.00
_cell.angle_beta   90.00
_cell.angle_gamma   90.00
#
_symmetry.space_group_name_H-M   'P 1'
#
loop_
_entity.id
_entity.type
_entity.pdbx_description
1 polymer ?
#
loop_
_entity_poly.entity_id
_entity_poly.type
_entity_poly.pdbx_seq_one_letter_code
_entity_poly.pdbx_strand_id
1 'polypeptide(L)'
;MSVSRRVIHHGLYFAVLGPLIGVLFLVLYIFFAKEPLVLLVIIQVLPLFLLLSITTGAIPALLTGVMVACLPEKIGSQKNYRCLAGGIGGVVITEIYCAVIVHIKGMASSELFENILSGDSL
;
A
#
# COMPACT_ATOMS: atom_id res chain seq x y z
N MET A 1 -27.16 -8.55 1.99
CA MET A 1 -25.76 -9.04 2.11
C MET A 1 -25.17 -8.44 3.38
N SER A 2 -24.60 -9.22 4.31
CA SER A 2 -24.09 -8.66 5.58
C SER A 2 -22.80 -7.85 5.38
N VAL A 3 -22.55 -6.87 6.26
CA VAL A 3 -21.34 -6.01 6.23
C VAL A 3 -20.07 -6.85 6.26
N SER A 4 -20.00 -7.88 7.11
CA SER A 4 -18.85 -8.78 7.21
C SER A 4 -18.54 -9.49 5.89
N ARG A 5 -19.57 -9.90 5.13
CA ARG A 5 -19.40 -10.55 3.83
C ARG A 5 -18.95 -9.56 2.75
N ARG A 6 -19.41 -8.30 2.81
CA ARG A 6 -18.91 -7.20 1.96
C ARG A 6 -17.45 -6.88 2.26
N VAL A 7 -17.06 -6.85 3.53
CA VAL A 7 -15.68 -6.60 3.97
C VAL A 7 -14.73 -7.71 3.53
N ILE A 8 -15.10 -8.99 3.69
CA ILE A 8 -14.24 -10.10 3.25
C ILE A 8 -14.08 -10.07 1.72
N HIS A 9 -15.16 -9.82 0.98
CA HIS A 9 -15.09 -9.75 -0.47
C HIS A 9 -14.27 -8.54 -0.94
N HIS A 10 -14.61 -7.33 -0.51
CA HIS A 10 -13.94 -6.10 -0.98
C HIS A 10 -12.54 -5.94 -0.40
N GLY A 11 -12.35 -6.26 0.88
CA GLY A 11 -11.06 -6.21 1.55
C GLY A 11 -10.07 -7.18 0.92
N LEU A 12 -10.47 -8.42 0.62
CA LEU A 12 -9.58 -9.39 -0.02
C LEU A 12 -9.21 -8.95 -1.45
N TYR A 13 -10.20 -8.50 -2.23
CA TYR A 13 -9.93 -7.99 -3.58
C TYR A 13 -8.98 -6.79 -3.56
N PHE A 14 -9.18 -5.83 -2.65
CA PHE A 14 -8.29 -4.68 -2.51
C PHE A 14 -6.90 -5.07 -2.01
N ALA A 15 -6.79 -5.95 -1.01
CA ALA A 15 -5.52 -6.39 -0.46
C ALA A 15 -4.62 -7.09 -1.49
N VAL A 16 -5.23 -7.80 -2.45
CA VAL A 16 -4.50 -8.47 -3.54
C VAL A 16 -4.26 -7.52 -4.72
N LEU A 17 -5.30 -6.82 -5.20
CA LEU A 17 -5.20 -6.00 -6.42
C LEU A 17 -4.53 -4.65 -6.19
N GLY A 18 -4.71 -4.05 -5.02
CA GLY A 18 -4.13 -2.74 -4.67
C GLY A 18 -2.61 -2.70 -4.85
N PRO A 19 -1.85 -3.60 -4.20
CA PRO A 19 -0.40 -3.72 -4.40
C PRO A 19 0.03 -3.98 -5.85
N LEU A 20 -0.76 -4.75 -6.60
CA LEU A 20 -0.46 -5.10 -7.99
C LEU A 20 -0.67 -3.93 -8.96
N ILE A 21 -1.64 -3.05 -8.70
CA ILE A 21 -1.85 -1.84 -9.48
C ILE A 21 -0.63 -0.91 -9.38
N GLY A 22 -0.03 -0.77 -8.19
CA GLY A 22 1.20 0.01 -8.01
C GLY A 22 2.38 -0.55 -8.81
N VAL A 23 2.51 -1.88 -8.87
CA VAL A 23 3.54 -2.55 -9.66
C VAL A 23 3.33 -2.36 -11.16
N LEU A 24 2.08 -2.36 -11.63
CA LEU A 24 1.76 -2.08 -13.04
C LEU A 24 2.22 -0.67 -13.45
N PHE A 25 1.97 0.34 -12.61
CA PHE A 25 2.43 1.72 -12.86
C PHE A 25 3.96 1.82 -12.90
N LEU A 26 4.67 1.11 -12.03
CA LEU A 26 6.13 1.06 -12.03
C LEU A 26 6.69 0.46 -13.33
N VAL A 27 6.12 -0.66 -13.79
CA VAL A 27 6.53 -1.30 -15.04
C VAL A 27 6.33 -0.36 -16.22
N LEU A 28 5.18 0.34 -16.28
CA LEU A 28 4.91 1.35 -17.30
C LEU A 28 5.93 2.51 -17.22
N TYR A 29 6.23 3.02 -16.02
CA TYR A 29 7.20 4.09 -15.82
C TYR A 29 8.58 3.70 -16.36
N ILE A 30 9.07 2.51 -16.02
CA ILE A 30 10.37 1.99 -16.50
C ILE A 30 10.36 1.83 -18.02
N PHE A 31 9.24 1.38 -18.61
CA PHE A 31 9.09 1.24 -20.05
C PHE A 31 9.15 2.59 -20.79
N PHE A 32 8.49 3.62 -20.24
CA PHE A 32 8.53 4.98 -20.80
C PHE A 32 9.86 5.71 -20.57
N ALA A 33 10.62 5.33 -19.53
CA ALA A 33 11.93 5.93 -19.23
C ALA A 33 13.02 5.60 -20.27
N LYS A 34 12.77 4.72 -21.26
CA LYS A 34 13.66 4.40 -22.40
C LYS A 34 15.11 4.03 -22.02
N GLU A 35 15.31 3.42 -20.86
CA GLU A 35 16.63 2.96 -20.44
C GLU A 35 17.05 1.69 -21.22
N PRO A 36 18.26 1.60 -21.79
CA PRO A 36 18.67 0.45 -22.61
C PRO A 36 18.86 -0.86 -21.82
N LEU A 37 18.84 -0.81 -20.48
CA LEU A 37 18.96 -1.95 -19.56
C LEU A 37 17.62 -2.38 -18.91
N VAL A 38 16.49 -1.89 -19.43
CA VAL A 38 15.12 -2.10 -18.90
C VAL A 38 14.82 -3.56 -18.54
N LEU A 39 15.20 -4.53 -19.37
CA LEU A 39 14.77 -5.92 -19.16
C LEU A 39 15.52 -6.59 -17.99
N LEU A 40 16.81 -6.30 -17.83
CA LEU A 40 17.62 -6.82 -16.72
C LEU A 40 17.23 -6.15 -15.39
N VAL A 41 17.01 -4.84 -15.42
CA VAL A 41 16.53 -4.08 -14.27
C VAL A 41 15.14 -4.57 -13.84
N ILE A 42 14.24 -4.83 -14.79
CA ILE A 42 12.92 -5.41 -14.47
C ILE A 42 13.09 -6.79 -13.83
N ILE A 43 13.85 -7.72 -14.41
CA ILE A 43 14.00 -9.08 -13.85
C ILE A 43 14.55 -9.05 -12.41
N GLN A 44 15.47 -8.13 -12.12
CA GLN A 44 16.14 -8.07 -10.83
C GLN A 44 15.39 -7.24 -9.77
N VAL A 45 14.75 -6.14 -10.19
CA VAL A 45 14.09 -5.18 -9.29
C VAL A 45 12.61 -5.51 -9.09
N LEU A 46 11.93 -6.07 -10.09
CA LEU A 46 10.50 -6.39 -10.03
C LEU A 46 10.13 -7.36 -8.89
N PRO A 47 10.89 -8.45 -8.60
CA PRO A 47 10.57 -9.34 -7.49
C PRO A 47 10.68 -8.65 -6.14
N LEU A 48 11.70 -7.80 -5.96
CA LEU A 48 11.91 -7.02 -4.75
C LEU A 48 10.78 -5.99 -4.57
N PHE A 49 10.40 -5.30 -5.65
CA PHE A 49 9.30 -4.34 -5.63
C PHE A 49 7.95 -5.00 -5.40
N LEU A 50 7.71 -6.19 -5.96
CA LEU A 50 6.52 -6.99 -5.69
C LEU A 50 6.45 -7.36 -4.22
N LEU A 51 7.55 -7.86 -3.66
CA LEU A 51 7.62 -8.21 -2.24
C LEU A 51 7.35 -6.99 -1.34
N LEU A 52 8.01 -5.86 -1.62
CA LEU A 52 7.82 -4.62 -0.89
C LEU A 52 6.39 -4.08 -1.03
N SER A 53 5.82 -4.10 -2.24
CA SER A 53 4.45 -3.65 -2.50
C SER A 53 3.43 -4.53 -1.78
N ILE A 54 3.61 -5.85 -1.76
CA ILE A 54 2.71 -6.77 -1.04
C ILE A 54 2.85 -6.56 0.47
N THR A 55 4.07 -6.54 1.00
CA THR A 55 4.31 -6.45 2.45
C THR A 55 3.89 -5.11 3.04
N THR A 56 4.05 -4.01 2.31
CA THR A 56 3.71 -2.67 2.81
C THR A 56 2.37 -2.16 2.29
N GLY A 57 1.97 -2.52 1.07
CA GLY A 57 0.75 -2.03 0.43
C GLY A 57 -0.52 -2.85 0.76
N ALA A 58 -0.40 -4.10 1.21
CA ALA A 58 -1.58 -4.92 1.51
C ALA A 58 -2.42 -4.36 2.66
N ILE A 59 -1.78 -3.82 3.69
CA ILE A 59 -2.45 -3.23 4.87
C ILE A 59 -3.27 -1.98 4.49
N PRO A 60 -2.70 -0.92 3.86
CA PRO A 60 -3.48 0.23 3.45
C PRO A 60 -4.55 -0.11 2.40
N ALA A 61 -4.28 -1.07 1.51
CA ALA A 61 -5.27 -1.53 0.55
C ALA A 61 -6.45 -2.24 1.26
N LEU A 62 -6.19 -3.09 2.25
CA LEU A 62 -7.23 -3.73 3.05
C LEU A 62 -8.09 -2.69 3.79
N LEU A 63 -7.46 -1.71 4.43
CA LEU A 63 -8.15 -0.61 5.12
C LEU A 63 -9.03 0.20 4.16
N THR A 64 -8.56 0.42 2.93
CA THR A 64 -9.34 1.05 1.86
C THR A 64 -10.56 0.22 1.50
N GLY A 65 -10.39 -1.10 1.35
CA GLY A 65 -11.49 -2.03 1.08
C GLY A 65 -12.54 -2.06 2.21
N VAL A 66 -12.11 -2.00 3.47
CA VAL A 66 -12.98 -1.88 4.64
C VAL A 66 -13.76 -0.57 4.61
N MET A 67 -13.07 0.56 4.40
CA MET A 67 -13.70 1.87 4.27
C MET A 67 -14.75 1.87 3.16
N VAL A 68 -14.43 1.34 1.97
CA VAL A 68 -15.38 1.22 0.84
C VAL A 68 -16.57 0.33 1.19
N ALA A 69 -16.36 -0.75 1.96
CA ALA A 69 -17.44 -1.63 2.41
C ALA A 69 -18.37 -1.00 3.47
N CYS A 70 -17.87 0.00 4.20
CA CYS A 70 -18.61 0.75 5.22
C CYS A 70 -19.35 1.98 4.68
N LEU A 71 -19.31 2.25 3.37
CA LEU A 71 -20.05 3.37 2.78
C LEU A 71 -21.58 3.20 2.94
N PRO A 72 -22.33 4.29 3.20
CA PRO A 72 -23.79 4.24 3.30
C PRO A 72 -24.42 3.69 2.03
N GLU A 73 -25.43 2.80 2.12
CA GLU A 73 -25.97 2.09 0.94
C GLU A 73 -26.51 3.02 -0.16
N LYS A 74 -27.03 4.21 0.19
CA LYS A 74 -27.48 5.22 -0.80
C LYS A 74 -26.34 5.74 -1.68
N ILE A 75 -25.15 5.86 -1.10
CA ILE A 75 -23.95 6.41 -1.72
C ILE A 75 -23.10 5.26 -2.32
N GLY A 76 -23.03 4.14 -1.61
CA GLY A 76 -22.41 2.88 -2.00
C GLY A 76 -23.17 2.07 -3.07
N SER A 77 -24.38 2.47 -3.44
CA SER A 77 -25.07 1.85 -4.58
C SER A 77 -24.52 2.37 -5.92
N GLN A 78 -24.08 3.64 -5.94
CA GLN A 78 -23.53 4.24 -7.15
C GLN A 78 -22.08 3.81 -7.38
N LYS A 79 -21.84 3.10 -8.49
CA LYS A 79 -20.51 2.58 -8.88
C LYS A 79 -19.45 3.68 -8.93
N ASN A 80 -19.79 4.83 -9.52
CA ASN A 80 -18.87 5.96 -9.68
C ASN A 80 -18.44 6.55 -8.33
N TYR A 81 -19.39 6.72 -7.40
CA TYR A 81 -19.07 7.27 -6.09
C TYR A 81 -18.20 6.31 -5.27
N ARG A 82 -18.46 5.00 -5.35
CA ARG A 82 -17.60 4.00 -4.68
C ARG A 82 -16.17 3.99 -5.20
N CYS A 83 -16.00 4.10 -6.51
CA CYS A 83 -14.67 4.24 -7.10
C CYS A 83 -13.99 5.54 -6.64
N LEU A 84 -14.73 6.66 -6.61
CA LEU A 84 -14.21 7.95 -6.15
C LEU A 84 -13.79 7.91 -4.68
N ALA A 85 -14.66 7.41 -3.79
CA ALA A 85 -14.39 7.27 -2.38
C ALA A 85 -13.23 6.30 -2.09
N GLY A 86 -13.17 5.18 -2.82
CA GLY A 86 -12.06 4.24 -2.75
C GLY A 86 -10.73 4.84 -3.23
N GLY A 87 -10.75 5.63 -4.31
CA GLY A 87 -9.58 6.32 -4.82
C GLY A 87 -9.05 7.37 -3.83
N ILE A 88 -9.90 8.29 -3.39
CA ILE A 88 -9.50 9.36 -2.46
C ILE A 88 -9.07 8.77 -1.12
N GLY A 89 -9.89 7.92 -0.52
CA GLY A 89 -9.56 7.33 0.78
C GLY A 89 -8.37 6.38 0.69
N GLY A 90 -8.15 5.70 -0.43
CA GLY A 90 -6.96 4.87 -0.65
C GLY A 90 -5.66 5.67 -0.66
N VAL A 91 -5.65 6.83 -1.32
CA VAL A 91 -4.49 7.74 -1.31
C VAL A 91 -4.22 8.23 0.11
N VAL A 92 -5.24 8.74 0.80
CA VAL A 92 -5.10 9.28 2.16
C VAL A 92 -4.66 8.21 3.17
N ILE A 93 -5.26 7.02 3.13
CA ILE A 93 -4.89 5.89 4.01
C ILE A 93 -3.43 5.48 3.77
N THR A 94 -3.03 5.41 2.49
CA THR A 94 -1.65 5.03 2.13
C THR A 94 -0.65 6.08 2.60
N GLU A 95 -0.96 7.36 2.42
CA GLU A 95 -0.09 8.47 2.84
C GLU A 95 0.11 8.50 4.36
N ILE A 96 -0.98 8.36 5.12
CA ILE A 96 -0.92 8.26 6.59
C ILE A 96 -0.11 7.04 7.01
N TYR A 97 -0.36 5.88 6.38
CA TYR A 97 0.36 4.65 6.70
C TYR A 97 1.87 4.77 6.44
N CYS A 98 2.25 5.35 5.30
CA CYS A 98 3.66 5.62 4.98
C CYS A 98 4.30 6.60 5.97
N ALA A 99 3.60 7.68 6.33
CA ALA A 99 4.09 8.64 7.32
C ALA A 99 4.35 7.97 8.68
N VAL A 100 3.43 7.09 9.12
CA VAL A 100 3.58 6.31 10.36
C VAL A 100 4.79 5.37 10.30
N ILE A 101 4.98 4.63 9.19
CA ILE A 101 6.17 3.77 9.04
C ILE A 101 7.45 4.59 9.12
N VAL A 102 7.52 5.71 8.41
CA VAL A 102 8.71 6.58 8.40
C VAL A 102 8.97 7.12 9.81
N HIS A 103 7.93 7.54 10.53
CA HIS A 103 8.06 8.03 11.89
C HIS A 103 8.55 6.93 12.86
N ILE A 104 7.97 5.72 12.81
CA ILE A 104 8.41 4.59 13.62
C ILE A 104 9.86 4.21 13.32
N LYS A 105 10.24 4.18 12.04
CA LYS A 105 11.62 3.92 11.63
C LYS A 105 12.57 4.99 12.14
N GLY A 106 12.15 6.25 12.11
CA GLY A 106 12.89 7.38 12.70
C GLY A 106 13.12 7.18 14.20
N MET A 107 12.06 6.92 14.97
CA MET A 107 12.15 6.66 16.42
C MET A 107 13.06 5.46 16.74
N ALA A 108 12.88 4.33 16.05
CA ALA A 108 13.69 3.13 16.27
C ALA A 108 15.17 3.37 15.94
N SER A 109 15.47 4.20 14.94
CA SER A 109 16.86 4.57 14.62
C SER A 109 17.48 5.48 15.67
N SER A 110 16.68 6.37 16.28
CA SER A 110 17.13 7.24 17.37
C SER A 110 17.38 6.45 18.66
N GLU A 111 16.48 5.54 19.03
CA GLU A 111 16.67 4.66 20.20
C GLU A 111 17.88 3.74 20.01
N LEU A 112 18.07 3.17 18.81
CA LEU A 112 19.25 2.36 18.51
C LEU A 112 20.55 3.19 18.63
N PHE A 113 20.52 4.44 18.15
CA PHE A 113 21.67 5.34 18.24
C PHE A 113 21.99 5.73 19.68
N GLU A 114 20.97 5.98 20.51
CA GLU A 114 21.16 6.24 21.94
C GLU A 114 21.71 5.02 22.68
N ASN A 115 21.23 3.81 22.37
CA ASN A 115 21.75 2.56 22.95
C ASN A 115 23.20 2.27 22.56
N ILE A 116 23.62 2.67 21.35
CA ILE A 116 25.03 2.56 20.92
C ILE A 116 25.90 3.59 21.68
N LEU A 117 25.40 4.81 21.89
CA LEU A 117 26.10 5.88 22.60
C LEU A 117 26.18 5.65 24.11
N SER A 118 25.18 5.01 24.72
CA SER A 118 25.15 4.71 26.16
C SER A 118 26.14 3.61 26.56
N GLY A 119 26.73 2.90 25.60
CA GLY A 119 27.71 1.85 25.87
C GLY A 119 27.11 0.59 26.47
N ASP A 120 25.79 0.41 26.38
CA ASP A 120 25.11 -0.85 26.69
C ASP A 120 25.43 -1.86 25.58
N SER A 121 26.66 -2.35 25.59
CA SER A 121 27.07 -3.57 24.92
C SER A 121 26.21 -4.72 25.45
N LEU A 122 25.50 -5.36 24.52
CA LEU A 122 24.71 -6.58 24.68
C LEU A 122 25.42 -7.67 25.50
#